data_AF-A0A957D9F6-F1
#
_entry.id   AF-A0A957D9F6-F1
#
_cell.length_a   1.000
_cell.length_b   1.000
_cell.length_c   1.000
_cell.angle_alpha   90.00
_cell.angle_beta   90.00
_cell.angle_gamma   90.00
#
_symmetry.space_group_name_H-M   'P 1'
#
loop_
_entity.id
_entity.type
_entity.pdbx_description
1 polymer ?
#
loop_
_entity_poly.entity_id
_entity_poly.type
_entity_poly.pdbx_seq_one_letter_code
_entity_poly.pdbx_strand_id
1 'polypeptide(L)'
;MSDILADIPEVPTLKDLYRLLAVTAQQIANYGQELRGLRVELTRLISQQAENVRANALEINHLERGLAQVRIDIEAIKAWQLAHQFTCPYVGLTGRDLARAQLASLLKQHFSVEELDEIGFELGINPDDLAGETTGERARELILHTERNNRVLPLITICQRKRPSVAWPLAYE
;
A
#
# COMPACT_ATOMS: atom_id res chain seq x y z
N MET A 1 84.18 12.82 23.46
CA MET A 1 83.10 13.26 24.39
C MET A 1 83.11 14.79 24.50
N SER A 2 82.84 15.53 23.42
CA SER A 2 82.94 17.01 23.45
C SER A 2 81.90 17.76 22.60
N ASP A 3 80.82 17.11 22.15
CA ASP A 3 79.81 17.73 21.25
C ASP A 3 78.35 17.56 21.73
N ILE A 4 78.09 17.49 23.04
CA ILE A 4 76.72 17.36 23.58
C ILE A 4 76.18 18.68 24.16
N LEU A 5 77.00 19.73 24.28
CA LEU A 5 76.62 20.99 24.93
C LEU A 5 76.17 22.11 23.97
N ALA A 6 76.05 21.85 22.68
CA ALA A 6 75.82 22.89 21.66
C ALA A 6 74.34 23.24 21.39
N ASP A 7 73.38 22.61 22.06
CA ASP A 7 71.94 22.85 21.79
C ASP A 7 71.15 23.02 23.10
N ILE A 8 71.56 23.98 23.93
CA ILE A 8 70.76 24.42 25.06
C ILE A 8 69.77 25.48 24.51
N PRO A 9 68.45 25.18 24.44
CA PRO A 9 67.49 26.15 23.92
C PRO A 9 67.51 27.41 24.78
N GLU A 10 67.53 28.57 24.13
CA GLU A 10 67.46 29.87 24.80
C GLU A 10 66.25 29.91 25.74
N VAL A 11 66.47 30.36 26.98
CA VAL A 11 65.39 30.49 27.97
C VAL A 11 64.40 31.54 27.44
N PRO A 12 63.12 31.19 27.27
CA PRO A 12 62.13 32.11 26.71
C PRO A 12 62.05 33.38 27.55
N THR A 13 62.02 34.53 26.89
CA THR A 13 61.95 35.80 27.60
C THR A 13 60.58 35.96 28.25
N LEU A 14 60.48 36.79 29.30
CA LEU A 14 59.20 37.11 29.95
C LEU A 14 58.14 37.58 28.93
N LYS A 15 58.57 38.30 27.89
CA LYS A 15 57.72 38.77 26.78
C LYS A 15 57.14 37.62 25.96
N ASP A 16 57.90 36.55 25.76
CA ASP A 16 57.45 35.37 25.00
C ASP A 16 56.43 34.57 25.81
N LEU A 17 56.62 34.46 27.13
CA LEU A 17 55.64 33.85 28.03
C LEU A 17 54.31 34.63 28.05
N TYR A 18 54.36 35.97 28.10
CA TYR A 18 53.16 36.80 28.02
C TYR A 18 52.42 36.66 26.68
N ARG A 19 53.16 36.58 25.56
CA ARG A 19 52.57 36.33 24.24
C ARG A 19 51.90 34.98 24.17
N LEU A 20 52.54 33.94 24.68
CA LEU A 20 51.97 32.59 24.74
C LEU A 20 50.70 32.57 25.58
N LEU A 21 50.71 33.20 26.76
CA LEU A 21 49.53 33.30 27.63
C LEU A 21 48.38 34.07 26.97
N ALA A 22 48.67 35.14 26.23
CA ALA A 22 47.65 35.88 25.49
C ALA A 22 47.03 35.03 24.37
N VAL A 23 47.86 34.28 23.62
CA VAL A 23 47.39 33.39 22.54
C VAL A 23 46.54 32.26 23.11
N THR A 24 46.98 31.60 24.18
CA THR A 24 46.21 30.51 24.81
C THR A 24 44.91 31.01 25.42
N ALA A 25 44.90 32.19 26.06
CA ALA A 25 43.68 32.82 26.56
C ALA A 25 42.68 33.11 25.42
N GLN A 26 43.17 33.61 24.28
CA GLN A 26 42.33 33.84 23.09
C GLN A 26 41.79 32.52 22.52
N GLN A 27 42.60 31.47 22.46
CA GLN A 27 42.16 30.14 22.01
C GLN A 27 41.08 29.57 22.94
N ILE A 28 41.26 29.65 24.26
CA ILE A 28 40.24 29.24 25.23
C ILE A 28 38.94 30.02 25.04
N ALA A 29 39.02 31.33 24.80
CA ALA A 29 37.86 32.15 24.52
C ALA A 29 37.13 31.71 23.23
N ASN A 30 37.88 31.42 22.16
CA ASN A 30 37.35 30.92 20.89
C ASN A 30 36.64 29.57 21.07
N TYR A 31 37.30 28.59 21.68
CA TYR A 31 36.67 27.29 21.98
C TYR A 31 35.43 27.43 22.87
N GLY A 32 35.46 28.36 23.83
CA GLY A 32 34.31 28.68 24.65
C GLY A 32 33.11 29.20 23.84
N GLN A 33 33.35 29.98 22.77
CA GLN A 33 32.29 30.42 21.86
C GLN A 33 31.77 29.26 20.99
N GLU A 34 32.65 28.43 20.45
CA GLU A 34 32.27 27.26 19.65
C GLU A 34 31.41 26.28 20.45
N LEU A 35 31.81 25.96 21.69
CA LEU A 35 31.04 25.10 22.58
C LEU A 35 29.66 25.70 22.91
N ARG A 36 29.56 27.02 23.07
CA ARG A 36 28.27 27.69 23.24
C ARG A 36 27.39 27.56 21.99
N GLY A 37 27.97 27.76 20.81
CA GLY A 37 27.27 27.58 19.53
C GLY A 37 26.74 26.15 19.37
N LEU A 38 27.60 25.15 19.57
CA LEU A 38 27.23 23.74 19.51
C LEU A 38 26.15 23.37 20.52
N ARG A 39 26.21 23.92 21.75
CA ARG A 39 25.17 23.68 22.76
C ARG A 39 23.81 24.22 22.31
N VAL A 40 23.76 25.42 21.71
CA VAL A 40 22.52 26.01 21.20
C VAL A 40 21.95 25.15 20.07
N GLU A 41 22.81 24.72 19.14
CA GLU A 41 22.39 23.89 18.02
C GLU A 41 21.90 22.51 18.45
N LEU A 42 22.61 21.86 19.38
CA LEU A 42 22.16 20.59 19.96
C LEU A 42 20.80 20.75 20.67
N THR A 43 20.62 21.84 21.42
CA THR A 43 19.33 22.13 22.06
C THR A 43 18.21 22.27 21.03
N ARG A 44 18.47 23.00 19.94
CA ARG A 44 17.53 23.18 18.83
C ARG A 44 17.14 21.83 18.20
N LEU A 45 18.13 20.98 17.92
CA LEU A 45 17.90 19.65 17.33
C LEU A 45 17.12 18.74 18.27
N ILE A 46 17.42 18.75 19.58
CA ILE A 46 16.67 17.97 20.57
C ILE A 46 15.20 18.44 20.61
N SER A 47 14.95 19.75 20.62
CA SER A 47 13.59 20.29 20.59
C SER A 47 12.85 19.90 19.31
N GLN A 48 13.52 19.99 18.15
CA GLN A 48 12.95 19.58 16.87
C GLN A 48 12.62 18.09 16.86
N GLN A 49 13.52 17.26 17.36
CA GLN A 49 13.30 15.81 17.42
C GLN A 49 12.17 15.44 18.38
N ALA A 50 12.05 16.13 19.52
CA ALA A 50 10.95 15.92 20.45
C ALA A 50 9.59 16.24 19.81
N GLU A 51 9.53 17.29 18.98
CA GLU A 51 8.30 17.65 18.28
C GLU A 51 7.93 16.63 17.19
N ASN A 52 8.92 16.16 16.42
CA ASN A 52 8.72 15.10 15.44
C ASN A 52 8.18 13.81 16.09
N VAL A 53 8.75 13.41 17.24
CA VAL A 53 8.28 12.22 17.98
C VAL A 53 6.83 12.41 18.44
N ARG A 54 6.44 13.61 18.91
CA ARG A 54 5.05 13.90 19.29
C ARG A 54 4.11 13.83 18.09
N ALA A 55 4.47 14.44 16.96
CA ALA A 55 3.68 14.41 15.75
C ALA A 55 3.44 12.96 15.27
N ASN A 56 4.49 12.14 15.23
CA ASN A 56 4.39 10.73 14.86
C ASN A 56 3.51 9.94 15.84
N ALA A 57 3.61 10.21 17.14
CA ALA A 57 2.76 9.55 18.14
C ALA A 57 1.27 9.87 17.91
N LEU A 58 0.94 11.10 17.51
CA LEU A 58 -0.44 11.47 17.18
C LEU A 58 -0.93 10.75 15.92
N GLU A 59 -0.08 10.61 14.90
CA GLU A 59 -0.40 9.89 13.67
C GLU A 59 -0.63 8.40 13.95
N ILE A 60 0.23 7.76 14.74
CA ILE A 60 0.05 6.36 15.17
C ILE A 60 -1.31 6.17 15.87
N ASN A 61 -1.63 7.04 16.83
CA ASN A 61 -2.93 6.98 17.52
C ASN A 61 -4.13 7.22 16.59
N HIS A 62 -3.96 7.97 15.50
CA HIS A 62 -5.00 8.14 14.50
C HIS A 62 -5.19 6.86 13.67
N LEU A 63 -4.09 6.27 13.20
CA LEU A 63 -4.11 5.02 12.44
C LEU A 63 -4.67 3.85 13.25
N GLU A 64 -4.31 3.73 14.53
CA GLU A 64 -4.84 2.70 15.43
C GLU A 64 -6.36 2.80 15.58
N ARG A 65 -6.91 4.02 15.70
CA ARG A 65 -8.36 4.24 15.72
C ARG A 65 -9.02 3.85 14.40
N GLY A 66 -8.39 4.20 13.27
CA GLY A 66 -8.87 3.79 11.95
C GLY A 66 -8.91 2.26 11.78
N LEU A 67 -7.85 1.57 12.22
CA LEU A 67 -7.77 0.12 12.17
C LEU A 67 -8.81 -0.56 13.09
N ALA A 68 -9.04 0.00 14.28
CA ALA A 68 -10.09 -0.47 15.18
C ALA A 68 -11.47 -0.36 14.52
N GLN A 69 -11.76 0.74 13.81
CA GLN A 69 -13.02 0.91 13.09
C GLN A 69 -13.18 -0.13 11.97
N VAL A 70 -12.17 -0.31 11.11
CA VAL A 70 -12.21 -1.31 10.04
C VAL A 70 -12.43 -2.71 10.60
N ARG A 71 -11.82 -3.04 11.75
CA ARG A 71 -12.04 -4.33 12.41
C ARG A 71 -13.51 -4.51 12.84
N ILE A 72 -14.12 -3.47 13.40
CA ILE A 72 -15.55 -3.49 13.76
C ILE A 72 -16.39 -3.69 12.50
N ASP A 73 -16.09 -2.98 11.42
CA ASP A 73 -16.83 -3.08 10.15
C ASP A 73 -16.73 -4.48 9.55
N ILE A 74 -15.54 -5.10 9.58
CA ILE A 74 -15.33 -6.49 9.13
C ILE A 74 -16.17 -7.46 9.97
N GLU A 75 -16.16 -7.32 11.29
CA GLU A 75 -16.97 -8.19 12.16
C GLU A 75 -18.47 -7.97 11.95
N ALA A 76 -18.90 -6.73 11.68
CA ALA A 76 -20.28 -6.43 11.31
C ALA A 76 -20.67 -7.09 9.97
N ILE A 77 -19.79 -7.05 8.96
CA ILE A 77 -20.00 -7.74 7.68
C ILE A 77 -20.07 -9.24 7.89
N LYS A 78 -19.17 -9.83 8.70
CA LYS A 78 -19.21 -11.27 9.02
C LYS A 78 -20.50 -11.64 9.75
N ALA A 79 -20.91 -10.85 10.74
CA ALA A 79 -22.15 -11.08 11.47
C ALA A 79 -23.38 -10.98 10.54
N TRP A 80 -23.38 -9.99 9.64
CA TRP A 80 -24.39 -9.90 8.59
C TRP A 80 -24.35 -11.13 7.68
N GLN A 81 -23.19 -11.58 7.22
CA GLN A 81 -23.04 -12.79 6.40
C GLN A 81 -23.55 -14.06 7.11
N LEU A 82 -23.25 -14.22 8.40
CA LEU A 82 -23.74 -15.35 9.21
C LEU A 82 -25.26 -15.28 9.42
N ALA A 83 -25.82 -14.10 9.68
CA ALA A 83 -27.27 -13.92 9.78
C ALA A 83 -27.98 -14.17 8.44
N HIS A 84 -27.30 -13.88 7.33
CA HIS A 84 -27.80 -14.06 5.95
C HIS A 84 -27.26 -15.33 5.29
N GLN A 85 -26.77 -16.31 6.08
CA GLN A 85 -26.26 -17.60 5.59
C GLN A 85 -27.34 -18.42 4.86
N PHE A 86 -28.62 -18.02 4.96
CA PHE A 86 -29.75 -18.58 4.22
C PHE A 86 -30.20 -17.75 2.99
N THR A 87 -29.56 -16.62 2.66
CA THR A 87 -29.90 -15.82 1.47
C THR A 87 -28.73 -15.57 0.52
N CYS A 88 -27.48 -15.85 0.90
CA CYS A 88 -26.34 -15.76 -0.02
C CYS A 88 -25.93 -17.17 -0.51
N PRO A 89 -26.25 -17.56 -1.77
CA PRO A 89 -26.05 -18.91 -2.29
C PRO A 89 -24.57 -19.29 -2.58
N TYR A 90 -23.60 -18.54 -2.04
CA TYR A 90 -22.20 -18.59 -2.46
C TYR A 90 -21.19 -18.80 -1.31
N VAL A 91 -21.66 -19.14 -0.10
CA VAL A 91 -20.76 -19.39 1.05
C VAL A 91 -19.94 -20.66 0.81
N GLY A 92 -18.60 -20.53 0.86
CA GLY A 92 -17.64 -21.64 0.68
C GLY A 92 -16.95 -21.72 -0.68
N LEU A 93 -17.26 -20.80 -1.61
CA LEU A 93 -16.63 -20.75 -2.93
C LEU A 93 -15.28 -20.01 -2.86
N THR A 94 -14.28 -20.48 -3.61
CA THR A 94 -13.01 -19.74 -3.80
C THR A 94 -13.28 -18.45 -4.59
N GLY A 95 -12.35 -17.49 -4.58
CA GLY A 95 -12.55 -16.18 -5.24
C GLY A 95 -12.98 -16.30 -6.72
N ARG A 96 -12.40 -17.27 -7.45
CA ARG A 96 -12.74 -17.57 -8.84
C ARG A 96 -14.12 -18.20 -8.98
N ASP A 97 -14.48 -19.12 -8.09
CA ASP A 97 -15.79 -19.79 -8.12
C ASP A 97 -16.92 -18.81 -7.81
N LEU A 98 -16.69 -17.87 -6.88
CA LEU A 98 -17.62 -16.79 -6.57
C LEU A 98 -17.84 -15.87 -7.79
N ALA A 99 -16.75 -15.47 -8.44
CA ALA A 99 -16.81 -14.63 -9.64
C ALA A 99 -17.58 -15.32 -10.78
N ARG A 100 -17.33 -16.62 -10.99
CA ARG A 100 -18.05 -17.44 -11.97
C ARG A 100 -19.54 -17.52 -11.66
N ALA A 101 -19.88 -17.80 -10.41
CA ALA A 101 -21.27 -17.98 -10.00
C ALA A 101 -22.06 -16.66 -10.04
N GLN A 102 -21.41 -15.54 -9.71
CA GLN A 102 -21.97 -14.20 -9.85
C GLN A 102 -22.18 -13.83 -11.33
N LEU A 103 -21.19 -14.05 -12.19
CA LEU A 103 -21.30 -13.78 -13.62
C LEU A 103 -22.42 -14.61 -14.26
N ALA A 104 -22.50 -15.90 -13.93
CA ALA A 104 -23.56 -16.79 -14.43
C ALA A 104 -24.95 -16.31 -13.99
N SER A 105 -25.09 -15.82 -12.76
CA SER A 105 -26.34 -15.27 -12.25
C SER A 105 -26.75 -14.00 -12.99
N LEU A 106 -25.81 -13.07 -13.19
CA LEU A 106 -26.05 -11.82 -13.93
C LEU A 106 -26.44 -12.10 -15.38
N LEU A 107 -25.74 -13.02 -16.05
CA LEU A 107 -26.08 -13.43 -17.42
C LEU A 107 -27.49 -14.02 -17.48
N LYS A 108 -27.82 -14.93 -16.57
CA LYS A 108 -29.15 -15.56 -16.49
C LYS A 108 -30.27 -14.54 -16.24
N GLN A 109 -30.02 -13.50 -15.45
CA GLN A 109 -31.05 -12.52 -15.09
C GLN A 109 -31.27 -11.46 -16.17
N HIS A 110 -30.26 -11.14 -16.96
CA HIS A 110 -30.30 -10.00 -17.88
C HIS A 110 -30.31 -10.35 -19.35
N PHE A 111 -30.10 -11.62 -19.70
CA PHE A 111 -30.08 -12.10 -21.07
C PHE A 111 -30.99 -13.32 -21.28
N SER A 112 -31.60 -13.42 -22.46
CA SER A 112 -32.28 -14.65 -22.92
C SER A 112 -31.27 -15.68 -23.49
N VAL A 113 -31.73 -16.89 -23.82
CA VAL A 113 -30.87 -17.91 -24.45
C VAL A 113 -30.34 -17.42 -25.79
N GLU A 114 -31.20 -16.79 -26.59
CA GLU A 114 -30.87 -16.26 -27.91
C GLU A 114 -29.87 -15.11 -27.81
N GLU A 115 -30.03 -14.21 -26.84
CA GLU A 115 -29.07 -13.13 -26.61
C GLU A 115 -27.70 -13.66 -26.16
N LEU A 116 -27.67 -14.76 -25.38
CA LEU A 116 -26.42 -15.42 -25.00
C LEU A 116 -25.72 -16.07 -26.21
N ASP A 117 -26.49 -16.63 -27.14
CA ASP A 117 -25.96 -17.18 -28.39
C ASP A 117 -25.42 -16.09 -29.32
N GLU A 118 -26.10 -14.94 -29.40
CA GLU A 118 -25.58 -13.77 -30.10
C GLU A 118 -24.26 -13.28 -29.50
N ILE A 119 -24.15 -13.23 -28.17
CA ILE A 119 -22.91 -12.86 -27.49
C ILE A 119 -21.81 -13.90 -27.76
N GLY A 120 -22.15 -15.19 -27.73
CA GLY A 120 -21.24 -16.26 -28.13
C GLY A 120 -20.72 -16.06 -29.55
N PHE A 121 -21.62 -15.74 -30.48
CA PHE A 121 -21.28 -15.46 -31.87
C PHE A 121 -20.38 -14.22 -32.02
N GLU A 122 -20.66 -13.13 -31.29
CA GLU A 122 -19.80 -11.93 -31.24
C GLU A 122 -18.39 -12.25 -30.71
N LEU A 123 -18.23 -13.27 -29.87
CA LEU A 123 -16.95 -13.77 -29.36
C LEU A 123 -16.26 -14.78 -30.29
N GLY A 124 -16.92 -15.13 -31.40
CA GLY A 124 -16.46 -16.15 -32.34
C GLY A 124 -16.65 -17.59 -31.85
N ILE A 125 -17.60 -17.82 -30.94
CA ILE A 125 -17.99 -19.14 -30.43
C ILE A 125 -19.24 -19.59 -31.21
N ASN A 126 -19.22 -20.82 -31.72
CA ASN A 126 -20.39 -21.37 -32.39
C ASN A 126 -21.47 -21.73 -31.34
N PRO A 127 -22.73 -21.29 -31.48
CA PRO A 127 -23.82 -21.64 -30.54
C PRO A 127 -24.03 -23.15 -30.37
N ASP A 128 -23.69 -23.94 -31.41
CA ASP A 128 -23.76 -25.41 -31.38
C ASP A 128 -22.69 -26.04 -30.46
N ASP A 129 -21.61 -25.31 -30.17
CA ASP A 129 -20.55 -25.77 -29.25
C ASP A 129 -20.93 -25.51 -27.78
N LEU A 130 -21.98 -24.71 -27.54
CA LEU A 130 -22.51 -24.47 -26.20
C LEU A 130 -23.56 -25.54 -25.89
N ALA A 131 -23.38 -26.26 -24.80
CA ALA A 131 -24.38 -27.18 -24.26
C ALA A 131 -25.40 -26.45 -23.38
N GLY A 132 -26.60 -27.02 -23.27
CA GLY A 132 -27.66 -26.53 -22.38
C GLY A 132 -28.80 -25.83 -23.11
N GLU A 133 -30.03 -26.11 -22.68
CA GLU A 133 -31.27 -25.60 -23.28
C GLU A 133 -31.86 -24.46 -22.45
N THR A 134 -31.45 -24.34 -21.18
CA THR A 134 -31.91 -23.26 -20.30
C THR A 134 -30.92 -22.09 -20.28
N THR A 135 -31.41 -20.87 -20.04
CA THR A 135 -30.57 -19.66 -19.91
C THR A 135 -29.46 -19.84 -18.87
N GLY A 136 -29.74 -20.55 -17.78
CA GLY A 136 -28.76 -20.79 -16.73
C GLY A 136 -27.67 -21.78 -17.15
N GLU A 137 -28.00 -22.82 -17.90
CA GLU A 137 -27.01 -23.75 -18.44
C GLU A 137 -26.18 -23.08 -19.53
N ARG A 138 -26.84 -22.35 -20.43
CA ARG A 138 -26.20 -21.59 -21.51
C ARG A 138 -25.19 -20.58 -20.98
N ALA A 139 -25.58 -19.80 -19.97
CA ALA A 139 -24.70 -18.85 -19.31
C ALA A 139 -23.47 -19.53 -18.68
N ARG A 140 -23.66 -20.68 -18.02
CA ARG A 140 -22.54 -21.42 -17.42
C ARG A 140 -21.59 -21.96 -18.47
N GLU A 141 -22.10 -22.56 -19.55
CA GLU A 141 -21.24 -23.12 -20.59
C GLU A 141 -20.49 -22.02 -21.35
N LEU A 142 -21.14 -20.88 -21.63
CA LEU A 142 -20.47 -19.72 -22.23
C LEU A 142 -19.30 -19.22 -21.36
N ILE A 143 -19.49 -19.14 -20.04
CA ILE A 143 -18.42 -18.77 -19.11
C ILE A 143 -17.31 -19.83 -19.11
N LEU A 144 -17.65 -21.13 -19.02
CA LEU A 144 -16.65 -22.21 -19.05
C LEU A 144 -15.85 -22.23 -20.35
N HIS A 145 -16.52 -22.02 -21.49
CA HIS A 145 -15.88 -21.99 -22.80
C HIS A 145 -14.93 -20.79 -22.93
N THR A 146 -15.37 -19.61 -22.48
CA THR A 146 -14.52 -18.41 -22.51
C THR A 146 -13.36 -18.49 -21.51
N GLU A 147 -13.56 -19.12 -20.35
CA GLU A 147 -12.52 -19.33 -19.34
C GLU A 147 -11.42 -20.29 -19.82
N ARG A 148 -11.78 -21.43 -20.44
CA ARG A 148 -10.81 -22.37 -21.05
C ARG A 148 -9.91 -21.67 -22.09
N ASN A 149 -10.43 -20.64 -22.74
CA ASN A 149 -9.74 -19.90 -23.79
C ASN A 149 -9.18 -18.54 -23.32
N ASN A 150 -9.23 -18.21 -22.02
CA ASN A 150 -8.82 -16.91 -21.45
C ASN A 150 -9.52 -15.69 -22.09
N ARG A 151 -10.79 -15.83 -22.50
CA ARG A 151 -11.62 -14.79 -23.15
C ARG A 151 -12.77 -14.26 -22.29
N VAL A 152 -12.69 -14.40 -20.97
CA VAL A 152 -13.75 -13.93 -20.04
C VAL A 152 -13.84 -12.40 -19.99
N LEU A 153 -12.72 -11.69 -20.04
CA LEU A 153 -12.72 -10.22 -20.07
C LEU A 153 -13.41 -9.64 -21.32
N PRO A 154 -13.16 -10.15 -22.54
CA PRO A 154 -13.97 -9.83 -23.72
C PRO A 154 -15.47 -10.05 -23.52
N LEU A 155 -15.88 -11.19 -22.92
CA LEU A 155 -17.28 -11.47 -22.61
C LEU A 155 -17.89 -10.39 -21.71
N ILE A 156 -17.21 -10.04 -20.61
CA ILE A 156 -17.65 -8.99 -19.69
C ILE A 156 -17.78 -7.64 -20.40
N THR A 157 -16.84 -7.31 -21.28
CA THR A 157 -16.85 -6.05 -22.05
C THR A 157 -18.07 -5.96 -22.97
N ILE A 158 -18.43 -7.05 -23.64
CA ILE A 158 -19.65 -7.12 -24.47
C ILE A 158 -20.89 -6.97 -23.59
N CYS A 159 -20.94 -7.63 -22.44
CA CYS A 159 -22.05 -7.54 -21.50
C CYS A 159 -22.25 -6.11 -20.97
N GLN A 160 -21.16 -5.42 -20.61
CA GLN A 160 -21.18 -4.00 -20.22
C GLN A 160 -21.71 -3.10 -21.33
N ARG A 161 -21.31 -3.35 -22.59
CA ARG A 161 -21.79 -2.59 -23.74
C ARG A 161 -23.29 -2.80 -23.98
N LYS A 162 -23.78 -4.04 -23.91
CA LYS A 162 -25.21 -4.35 -24.14
C LYS A 162 -26.11 -3.94 -22.97
N ARG A 163 -25.58 -3.94 -21.74
CA ARG A 163 -26.31 -3.58 -20.51
C ARG A 163 -25.42 -2.73 -19.58
N PRO A 164 -25.25 -1.43 -19.87
CA PRO A 164 -24.36 -0.56 -19.10
C PRO A 164 -24.91 -0.21 -17.70
N SER A 165 -26.21 -0.40 -17.47
CA SER A 165 -26.86 -0.15 -16.17
C SER A 165 -26.61 -1.25 -15.14
N VAL A 166 -26.03 -2.39 -15.54
CA VAL A 166 -25.76 -3.53 -14.65
C VAL A 166 -24.32 -3.46 -14.16
N ALA A 167 -24.11 -3.69 -12.87
CA ALA A 167 -22.77 -3.71 -12.27
C ALA A 167 -22.07 -5.06 -12.53
N TRP A 168 -21.31 -5.13 -13.62
CA TRP A 168 -20.54 -6.31 -14.00
C TRP A 168 -19.24 -6.45 -13.19
N PRO A 169 -18.81 -7.66 -12.82
CA PRO A 169 -17.56 -7.89 -12.10
C PRO A 169 -16.35 -7.48 -12.96
N LEU A 170 -15.49 -6.60 -12.46
CA LEU A 170 -14.31 -6.10 -13.17
C LEU A 170 -13.05 -6.97 -12.96
N ALA A 171 -13.03 -7.77 -11.89
CA ALA A 171 -11.94 -8.65 -11.53
C ALA A 171 -12.36 -10.11 -11.77
N TYR A 172 -11.89 -10.68 -12.88
CA TYR A 172 -11.96 -12.11 -13.13
C TYR A 172 -10.51 -12.60 -13.31
N GLU A 173 -9.94 -13.21 -12.25
CA GLU A 173 -8.55 -13.73 -12.18
C GLU A 173 -8.47 -15.25 -12.34
#